data_AF-A0A3P3Q7G3-F1
#
_entry.id   AF-A0A3P3Q7G3-F1
#
_cell.length_a   1.000
_cell.length_b   1.000
_cell.length_c   1.000
_cell.angle_alpha   90.00
_cell.angle_beta   90.00
_cell.angle_gamma   90.00
#
_symmetry.space_group_name_H-M   'P 1'
#
loop_
_entity.id
_entity.type
_entity.pdbx_description
1 polymer ?
#
loop_
_entity_poly.entity_id
_entity_poly.type
_entity_poly.pdbx_seq_one_letter_code
_entity_poly.pdbx_strand_id
1 'polypeptide(L)'
;MDLSNLQPALGSKHSDNFRRGRGHGSGNGKTAGKGHKGQKARSGPTRPGFEGGQMPLYRRIPKRGFTNRNSKDIVAVNVSVLDRLEDGVEVTPDTLLAAGIIRHTRDGVKLLGNGSVTKKFTVKYIAVSESAKAKIEAAGGTCEVI
;
A
#
# COMPACT_ATOMS: atom_id res chain seq x y z
N MET A 1 -33.64 13.62 -13.13
CA MET A 1 -32.82 14.82 -12.84
C MET A 1 -32.65 15.55 -14.15
N ASP A 2 -33.17 16.77 -14.25
CA ASP A 2 -32.90 17.63 -15.39
C ASP A 2 -31.56 18.35 -15.18
N LEU A 3 -30.92 18.80 -16.25
CA LEU A 3 -29.64 19.52 -16.20
C LEU A 3 -29.68 20.76 -15.30
N SER A 4 -30.87 21.34 -15.09
CA SER A 4 -31.12 22.48 -14.22
C SER A 4 -31.08 22.16 -12.71
N ASN A 5 -31.25 20.89 -12.31
CA ASN A 5 -31.42 20.48 -10.92
C ASN A 5 -30.33 19.50 -10.43
N LEU A 6 -29.13 19.57 -11.01
CA LEU A 6 -28.00 18.75 -10.59
C LEU A 6 -27.47 19.23 -9.23
N GLN A 7 -27.53 18.36 -8.22
CA GLN A 7 -26.94 18.58 -6.91
C GLN A 7 -25.90 17.51 -6.61
N PRO A 8 -24.71 17.89 -6.10
CA PRO A 8 -23.72 16.91 -5.66
C PRO A 8 -24.21 16.18 -4.41
N ALA A 9 -23.70 14.96 -4.19
CA ALA A 9 -23.92 14.26 -2.94
C ALA A 9 -23.38 15.09 -1.76
N LEU A 10 -24.08 15.05 -0.62
CA LEU A 10 -23.69 15.82 0.55
C LEU A 10 -22.27 15.44 0.99
N GLY A 11 -21.40 16.45 1.12
CA GLY A 11 -19.99 16.25 1.50
C GLY A 11 -19.05 15.87 0.35
N SER A 12 -19.53 15.61 -0.87
CA SER A 12 -18.65 15.25 -2.00
C SER A 12 -17.89 16.47 -2.56
N LYS A 13 -18.39 17.69 -2.32
CA LYS A 13 -17.76 18.93 -2.75
C LYS A 13 -17.28 19.71 -1.53
N HIS A 14 -15.97 19.70 -1.29
CA HIS A 14 -15.35 20.53 -0.27
C HIS A 14 -15.06 21.94 -0.81
N SER A 15 -15.21 22.95 0.04
CA SER A 15 -14.84 24.33 -0.28
C SER A 15 -13.35 24.57 0.00
N ASP A 16 -12.47 23.92 -0.77
CA ASP A 16 -11.00 24.12 -0.65
C ASP A 16 -10.53 25.46 -1.23
N ASN A 17 -11.47 26.24 -1.78
CA ASN A 17 -11.22 27.54 -2.37
C ASN A 17 -11.09 28.64 -1.30
N PHE A 18 -10.33 28.39 -0.24
CA PHE A 18 -10.03 29.42 0.75
C PHE A 18 -9.14 30.49 0.11
N ARG A 19 -9.75 31.63 -0.23
CA ARG A 19 -9.11 32.73 -0.96
C ARG A 19 -8.31 33.61 0.00
N ARG A 20 -7.03 33.28 0.17
CA ARG A 20 -6.08 34.09 0.95
C ARG A 20 -5.98 35.52 0.41
N GLY A 21 -5.80 36.49 1.31
CA GLY A 21 -5.64 37.90 0.92
C GLY A 21 -6.93 38.58 0.48
N ARG A 22 -8.07 38.23 1.09
CA ARG A 22 -9.41 38.80 0.78
C ARG A 22 -10.08 39.38 2.02
N GLY A 23 -9.46 40.42 2.59
CA GLY A 23 -10.01 41.16 3.73
C GLY A 23 -9.80 40.51 5.10
N HIS A 24 -10.00 41.28 6.16
CA HIS A 24 -9.73 40.87 7.54
C HIS A 24 -10.69 39.79 8.05
N GLY A 25 -11.96 39.81 7.66
CA GLY A 25 -12.96 38.82 8.09
C GLY A 25 -12.66 37.38 7.68
N SER A 26 -11.78 37.17 6.70
CA SER A 26 -11.31 35.83 6.30
C SER A 26 -10.27 35.22 7.25
N GLY A 27 -9.73 35.98 8.20
CA GLY A 27 -8.63 35.57 9.08
C GLY A 27 -7.24 35.62 8.43
N ASN A 28 -7.13 35.48 7.10
CA ASN A 28 -5.85 35.49 6.36
C ASN A 28 -5.73 36.66 5.37
N GLY A 29 -6.23 37.84 5.77
CA GLY A 29 -6.24 39.05 4.95
C GLY A 29 -4.86 39.65 4.69
N LYS A 30 -4.20 40.19 5.72
CA LYS A 30 -3.00 41.04 5.57
C LYS A 30 -1.73 40.28 5.20
N THR A 31 -1.47 39.16 5.87
CA THR A 31 -0.22 38.38 5.73
C THR A 31 -0.41 37.04 5.02
N ALA A 32 -1.65 36.72 4.61
CA ALA A 32 -2.01 35.44 3.98
C ALA A 32 -1.58 34.20 4.79
N GLY A 33 -1.46 34.32 6.12
CA GLY A 33 -0.98 33.25 7.01
C GLY A 33 0.54 33.08 7.08
N LYS A 34 1.32 33.95 6.44
CA LYS A 34 2.80 33.87 6.40
C LYS A 34 3.52 34.63 7.52
N GLY A 35 2.80 35.38 8.35
CA GLY A 35 3.40 36.26 9.36
C GLY A 35 4.08 37.50 8.76
N HIS A 36 5.04 38.10 9.48
CA HIS A 36 5.73 39.32 9.08
C HIS A 36 7.20 39.08 8.74
N LYS A 37 7.67 39.67 7.62
CA LYS A 37 9.08 39.70 7.18
C LYS A 37 9.73 38.29 7.10
N GLY A 38 11.03 38.23 6.87
CA GLY A 38 11.79 36.98 6.75
C GLY A 38 11.66 36.29 5.38
N GLN A 39 12.54 35.32 5.12
CA GLN A 39 12.62 34.61 3.83
C GLN A 39 11.31 33.88 3.50
N LYS A 40 10.68 33.22 4.49
CA LYS A 40 9.43 32.46 4.30
C LYS A 40 8.21 33.32 3.94
N ALA A 41 8.23 34.62 4.25
CA ALA A 41 7.16 35.54 3.85
C ALA A 41 7.31 36.06 2.42
N ARG A 42 8.50 35.96 1.82
CA ARG A 42 8.75 36.38 0.43
C ARG A 42 8.20 35.35 -0.55
N SER A 43 8.23 35.69 -1.83
CA SER A 43 7.92 34.75 -2.90
C SER A 43 9.07 33.74 -3.04
N GLY A 44 8.74 32.46 -3.20
CA GLY A 44 9.71 31.37 -3.28
C GLY A 44 10.00 30.66 -1.94
N PRO A 45 10.08 29.32 -1.92
CA PRO A 45 10.45 28.54 -0.75
C PRO A 45 11.93 28.13 -0.75
N THR A 46 12.45 27.80 0.43
CA THR A 46 13.73 27.11 0.58
C THR A 46 13.59 25.64 0.14
N ARG A 47 14.65 25.06 -0.44
CA ARG A 47 14.64 23.65 -0.85
C ARG A 47 14.39 22.71 0.35
N PRO A 48 13.56 21.65 0.19
CA PRO A 48 13.46 20.60 1.19
C PRO A 48 14.83 19.97 1.48
N GLY A 49 15.10 19.68 2.76
CA GLY A 49 16.37 19.11 3.22
C GLY A 49 17.53 20.11 3.40
N PHE A 50 17.28 21.42 3.34
CA PHE A 50 18.27 22.43 3.72
C PHE A 50 18.19 22.75 5.22
N GLU A 51 19.32 22.61 5.93
CA GLU A 51 19.43 22.79 7.40
C GLU A 51 20.17 24.09 7.77
N GLY A 52 20.02 25.16 6.99
CA GLY A 52 20.56 26.48 7.36
C GLY A 52 22.06 26.67 7.18
N GLY A 53 22.75 25.72 6.52
CA GLY A 53 24.21 25.72 6.32
C GLY A 53 24.91 24.53 6.96
N GLN A 54 24.24 23.85 7.91
CA GLN A 54 24.68 22.56 8.42
C GLN A 54 24.68 21.49 7.33
N MET A 55 25.58 20.50 7.42
CA MET A 55 25.54 19.32 6.56
C MET A 55 24.20 18.56 6.76
N PRO A 56 23.37 18.42 5.71
CA PRO A 56 22.07 17.78 5.85
C PRO A 56 22.16 16.31 6.28
N LEU A 57 21.12 15.81 6.95
CA LEU A 57 21.07 14.42 7.44
C LEU A 57 21.37 13.38 6.35
N TYR A 58 20.83 13.54 5.15
CA TYR A 58 21.05 12.63 4.01
C TYR A 58 22.49 12.63 3.47
N ARG A 59 23.34 13.60 3.90
CA ARG A 59 24.78 13.62 3.64
C ARG A 59 25.61 13.14 4.82
N ARG A 60 25.09 13.26 6.05
CA ARG A 60 25.75 12.80 7.28
C ARG A 60 25.77 11.28 7.40
N ILE A 61 24.69 10.62 6.96
CA ILE A 61 24.55 9.17 7.02
C ILE A 61 25.30 8.52 5.84
N PRO A 62 26.12 7.48 6.06
CA PRO A 62 26.81 6.78 4.98
C PRO A 62 25.81 6.05 4.07
N LYS A 63 26.14 5.96 2.78
CA LYS A 63 25.41 5.06 1.87
C LYS A 63 25.72 3.62 2.25
N ARG A 64 24.71 2.76 2.33
CA ARG A 64 24.85 1.35 2.71
C ARG A 64 24.07 0.45 1.76
N GLY A 65 24.66 -0.70 1.43
CA GLY A 65 24.04 -1.74 0.63
C GLY A 65 24.17 -1.51 -0.88
N PHE A 66 23.59 -2.43 -1.64
CA PHE A 66 23.46 -2.38 -3.09
C PHE A 66 22.12 -3.02 -3.48
N THR A 67 21.59 -2.65 -4.65
CA THR A 67 20.37 -3.27 -5.19
C THR A 67 20.78 -4.48 -6.03
N ASN A 68 20.33 -5.68 -5.65
CA ASN A 68 20.53 -6.88 -6.47
C ASN A 68 19.62 -6.81 -7.71
N ARG A 69 20.20 -6.95 -8.90
CA ARG A 69 19.45 -6.93 -10.19
C ARG A 69 18.49 -8.12 -10.32
N ASN A 70 18.83 -9.26 -9.73
CA ASN A 70 18.09 -10.51 -9.90
C ASN A 70 17.31 -10.89 -8.63
N SER A 71 16.84 -9.90 -7.84
CA SER A 71 15.95 -10.18 -6.72
C SER A 71 14.60 -10.67 -7.24
N LYS A 72 14.13 -11.82 -6.74
CA LYS A 72 12.81 -12.35 -7.08
C LYS A 72 11.74 -11.64 -6.26
N ASP A 73 10.74 -11.10 -6.93
CA ASP A 73 9.55 -10.53 -6.30
C ASP A 73 8.46 -11.60 -6.20
N ILE A 74 8.45 -12.28 -5.05
CA ILE A 74 7.49 -13.35 -4.76
C ILE A 74 6.23 -12.76 -4.12
N VAL A 75 5.07 -13.21 -4.58
CA VAL A 75 3.77 -12.82 -4.01
C VAL A 75 3.48 -13.68 -2.78
N ALA A 76 3.48 -13.06 -1.61
CA ALA A 76 3.15 -13.73 -0.37
C ALA A 76 1.63 -13.77 -0.14
N VAL A 77 1.08 -14.96 0.10
CA VAL A 77 -0.34 -15.20 0.42
C VAL A 77 -0.42 -15.95 1.75
N ASN A 78 -1.31 -15.52 2.63
CA ASN A 78 -1.51 -16.21 3.91
C ASN A 78 -2.58 -17.30 3.80
N VAL A 79 -2.42 -18.35 4.59
CA VAL A 79 -3.35 -19.49 4.61
C VAL A 79 -4.78 -19.10 5.01
N SER A 80 -4.98 -18.01 5.78
CA SER A 80 -6.33 -17.50 6.10
C SER A 80 -7.16 -17.11 4.89
N VAL A 81 -6.53 -16.74 3.77
CA VAL A 81 -7.22 -16.30 2.56
C VAL A 81 -7.77 -17.49 1.78
N LEU A 82 -7.22 -18.69 2.02
CA LEU A 82 -7.64 -19.92 1.35
C LEU A 82 -9.07 -20.32 1.74
N ASP A 83 -9.56 -19.96 2.93
CA ASP A 83 -10.95 -20.26 3.34
C ASP A 83 -12.02 -19.61 2.43
N ARG A 84 -11.64 -18.64 1.57
CA ARG A 84 -12.51 -18.08 0.53
C ARG A 84 -12.76 -19.02 -0.65
N LEU A 85 -11.88 -19.99 -0.86
CA LEU A 85 -12.01 -21.01 -1.89
C LEU A 85 -12.96 -22.11 -1.43
N GLU A 86 -13.51 -22.87 -2.38
CA GLU A 86 -14.32 -24.04 -2.07
C GLU A 86 -13.45 -25.17 -1.52
N ASP A 87 -14.06 -26.06 -0.73
CA ASP A 87 -13.37 -27.19 -0.10
C ASP A 87 -12.91 -28.19 -1.17
N GLY A 88 -11.68 -28.69 -1.07
CA GLY A 88 -11.10 -29.63 -2.03
C GLY A 88 -10.56 -29.02 -3.32
N VAL A 89 -10.56 -27.69 -3.47
CA VAL A 89 -10.00 -27.03 -4.66
C VAL A 89 -8.48 -27.14 -4.68
N GLU A 90 -7.92 -27.37 -5.87
CA GLU A 90 -6.49 -27.32 -6.10
C GLU A 90 -5.99 -25.87 -6.04
N VAL A 91 -5.07 -25.58 -5.11
CA VAL A 91 -4.49 -24.25 -4.95
C VAL A 91 -3.24 -24.16 -5.82
N THR A 92 -3.41 -23.58 -7.01
CA THR A 92 -2.37 -23.24 -7.99
C THR A 92 -2.27 -21.73 -8.21
N PRO A 93 -1.18 -21.20 -8.78
CA PRO A 93 -1.09 -19.78 -9.09
C PRO A 93 -2.25 -19.26 -9.96
N ASP A 94 -2.72 -20.06 -10.92
CA ASP A 94 -3.83 -19.70 -11.81
C ASP A 94 -5.17 -19.66 -11.07
N THR A 95 -5.43 -20.60 -10.18
CA THR A 95 -6.66 -20.60 -9.35
C THR A 95 -6.70 -19.40 -8.41
N LEU A 96 -5.56 -19.02 -7.82
CA LEU A 96 -5.46 -17.83 -6.98
C LEU A 96 -5.70 -16.54 -7.78
N LEU A 97 -5.29 -16.50 -9.05
CA LEU A 97 -5.52 -15.38 -9.94
C LEU A 97 -7.00 -15.29 -10.35
N ALA A 98 -7.59 -16.43 -10.73
CA ALA A 98 -9.00 -16.52 -11.12
C ALA A 98 -9.94 -16.16 -9.96
N ALA A 99 -9.58 -16.55 -8.73
CA ALA A 99 -10.31 -16.18 -7.51
C ALA A 99 -10.08 -14.71 -7.08
N GLY A 100 -9.22 -13.95 -7.77
CA GLY A 100 -8.87 -12.57 -7.41
C GLY A 100 -8.13 -12.44 -6.08
N ILE A 101 -7.58 -13.54 -5.55
CA ILE A 101 -6.77 -13.55 -4.32
C ILE A 101 -5.41 -12.90 -4.57
N ILE A 102 -4.85 -13.17 -5.75
CA ILE A 102 -3.68 -12.46 -6.27
C ILE A 102 -4.07 -11.68 -7.51
N ARG A 103 -3.42 -10.54 -7.75
CA ARG A 103 -3.60 -9.74 -8.97
C ARG A 103 -2.62 -10.13 -10.09
N HIS A 104 -1.46 -10.66 -9.70
CA HIS A 104 -0.36 -11.03 -10.58
C HIS A 104 0.46 -12.12 -9.89
N THR A 105 1.14 -12.96 -10.65
CA THR A 105 2.01 -14.03 -10.13
C THR A 105 3.47 -13.59 -9.96
N ARG A 106 3.91 -12.51 -10.61
CA ARG A 106 5.32 -12.03 -10.65
C ARG A 106 6.30 -13.19 -10.85
N ASP A 107 7.29 -13.37 -9.98
CA ASP A 107 8.30 -14.42 -10.07
C ASP A 107 7.90 -15.70 -9.32
N GLY A 108 6.68 -15.75 -8.78
CA GLY A 108 6.14 -16.91 -8.06
C GLY A 108 5.24 -16.50 -6.89
N VAL A 109 4.51 -17.49 -6.37
CA VAL A 109 3.66 -17.34 -5.19
C VAL A 109 4.27 -18.11 -4.02
N LYS A 110 4.16 -17.57 -2.80
CA LYS A 110 4.54 -18.25 -1.57
C LYS A 110 3.42 -18.21 -0.54
N LEU A 111 3.03 -19.38 -0.03
CA LEU A 111 2.07 -19.52 1.07
C LEU A 111 2.75 -19.37 2.43
N LEU A 112 2.15 -18.54 3.28
CA LEU A 112 2.62 -18.20 4.62
C LEU A 112 1.58 -18.61 5.67
N GLY A 113 2.06 -19.07 6.82
CA GLY A 113 1.24 -19.73 7.85
C GLY A 113 0.43 -18.79 8.76
N ASN A 114 0.08 -17.57 8.36
CA ASN A 114 -0.75 -16.71 9.21
C ASN A 114 -2.25 -17.06 9.09
N GLY A 115 -2.92 -17.20 10.23
CA GLY A 115 -4.33 -17.61 10.33
C GLY A 115 -4.57 -19.12 10.41
N SER A 116 -5.84 -19.52 10.29
CA SER A 116 -6.30 -20.91 10.33
C SER A 116 -6.70 -21.39 8.95
N VAL A 117 -6.67 -22.71 8.74
CA VAL A 117 -7.23 -23.39 7.57
C VAL A 117 -8.27 -24.36 8.09
N THR A 118 -9.51 -24.21 7.63
CA THR A 118 -10.61 -25.10 8.05
C THR A 118 -10.94 -26.16 7.01
N LYS A 119 -10.61 -25.88 5.75
CA LYS A 119 -10.92 -26.69 4.58
C LYS A 119 -9.71 -27.49 4.10
N LYS A 120 -9.96 -28.57 3.38
CA LYS A 120 -8.92 -29.40 2.76
C LYS A 120 -8.52 -28.78 1.43
N PHE A 121 -7.22 -28.52 1.26
CA PHE A 121 -6.68 -27.97 0.03
C PHE A 121 -5.54 -28.83 -0.49
N THR A 122 -5.45 -28.97 -1.81
CA THR A 122 -4.30 -29.57 -2.50
C THR A 122 -3.48 -28.45 -3.10
N VAL A 123 -2.38 -28.07 -2.45
CA VAL A 123 -1.49 -27.00 -2.91
C VAL A 123 -0.49 -27.57 -3.91
N LYS A 124 -0.42 -26.99 -5.11
CA LYS A 124 0.51 -27.37 -6.18
C LYS A 124 1.23 -26.15 -6.74
N TYR A 125 2.49 -26.33 -7.14
CA TYR A 125 3.29 -25.32 -7.85
C TYR A 125 3.51 -24.00 -7.10
N ILE A 126 3.46 -24.04 -5.77
CA ILE A 126 3.59 -22.88 -4.89
C ILE A 126 4.62 -23.20 -3.80
N ALA A 127 5.50 -22.25 -3.49
CA ALA A 127 6.41 -22.38 -2.36
C ALA A 127 5.60 -22.27 -1.06
N VAL A 128 5.83 -23.14 -0.07
CA VAL A 128 5.06 -23.15 1.18
C VAL A 128 6.01 -22.97 2.37
N SER A 129 5.68 -22.09 3.32
CA SER A 129 6.43 -22.00 4.59
C SER A 129 6.17 -23.23 5.46
N GLU A 130 7.13 -23.62 6.29
CA GLU A 130 6.97 -24.78 7.21
C GLU A 130 5.72 -24.66 8.09
N SER A 131 5.46 -23.46 8.62
CA SER A 131 4.26 -23.16 9.41
C SER A 131 2.96 -23.26 8.61
N ALA A 132 2.98 -22.98 7.30
CA ALA A 132 1.81 -23.12 6.44
C ALA A 132 1.57 -24.59 6.11
N LYS A 133 2.64 -25.33 5.79
CA LYS A 133 2.60 -26.76 5.51
C LYS A 133 1.99 -27.54 6.68
N ALA A 134 2.46 -27.29 7.90
CA ALA A 134 1.93 -27.93 9.10
C ALA A 134 0.43 -27.67 9.30
N LYS A 135 -0.06 -26.46 8.98
CA LYS A 135 -1.49 -26.12 9.09
C LYS A 135 -2.35 -26.75 8.01
N ILE A 136 -1.84 -26.82 6.79
CA ILE A 136 -2.54 -27.45 5.66
C ILE A 136 -2.62 -28.97 5.88
N GLU A 137 -1.54 -29.60 6.33
CA GLU A 137 -1.51 -31.02 6.68
C GLU A 137 -2.41 -31.33 7.89
N ALA A 138 -2.45 -30.45 8.90
CA ALA A 138 -3.36 -30.59 10.04
C ALA A 138 -4.85 -30.50 9.64
N ALA A 139 -5.16 -29.73 8.60
CA ALA A 139 -6.50 -29.67 8.01
C ALA A 139 -6.80 -30.88 7.09
N GLY A 140 -5.83 -31.77 6.85
CA GLY A 140 -5.96 -32.94 5.97
C GLY A 140 -5.75 -32.64 4.49
N GLY A 141 -5.09 -31.52 4.17
CA GLY A 141 -4.67 -31.16 2.81
C GLY A 141 -3.28 -31.68 2.45
N THR A 142 -2.91 -31.55 1.17
CA THR A 142 -1.61 -32.00 0.62
C THR A 142 -0.84 -30.83 0.04
N CYS A 143 0.49 -30.86 0.17
CA CYS A 143 1.39 -29.84 -0.39
C CYS A 143 2.40 -30.50 -1.34
N GLU A 144 2.23 -30.29 -2.65
CA GLU A 144 3.18 -30.67 -3.70
C GLU A 144 4.00 -29.43 -4.09
N VAL A 145 5.19 -29.33 -3.49
CA VAL A 145 6.11 -28.19 -3.65
C VAL A 145 7.01 -28.40 -4.89
N ILE A 146 7.27 -27.33 -5.65
CA ILE A 146 8.36 -27.25 -6.65
C ILE A 146 9.64 -26.80 -5.95
#